data_AF-A0A150SRE6-F1
#
_entry.id   AF-A0A150SRE6-F1
#
_cell.length_a   1.000
_cell.length_b   1.000
_cell.length_c   1.000
_cell.angle_alpha   90.00
_cell.angle_beta   90.00
_cell.angle_gamma   90.00
#
_symmetry.space_group_name_H-M   'P 1'
#
loop_
_entity.id
_entity.type
_entity.pdbx_description
1 polymer ?
#
loop_
_entity_poly.entity_id
_entity_poly.type
_entity_poly.pdbx_seq_one_letter_code
_entity_poly.pdbx_strand_id
1 'polypeptide(L)'
;MRGNLRTILTTGRRVRKLVTSLDEIADRVVLLDETKIREEHGKLWKGLTERDLHRGAFCIFGGVKNQGRDKSLPHFERDDGAWFDFSITVREADGIVELLAYDFEIRMAPSMGASFLRFDLNLPDHRNQARELRCHLHPGSDDLLVPAPLMSPIELCTLFVYGARLPADRKSRAPTSFDVGWLQQTLERVSPAAGRPIA
;
A
#
# COMPACT_ATOMS: atom_id res chain seq x y z
N MET A 1 -13.13 -1.28 -17.48
CA MET A 1 -12.01 -2.24 -17.67
C MET A 1 -12.04 -3.25 -16.54
N ARG A 2 -12.19 -4.55 -16.82
CA ARG A 2 -11.95 -5.60 -15.80
C ARG A 2 -10.45 -5.80 -15.69
N GLY A 3 -9.79 -5.03 -14.82
CA GLY A 3 -8.35 -5.18 -14.56
C GLY A 3 -8.10 -6.38 -13.66
N ASN A 4 -7.16 -7.25 -14.03
CA ASN A 4 -6.62 -8.29 -13.17
C ASN A 4 -5.25 -7.81 -12.64
N LEU A 5 -4.95 -8.02 -11.37
CA LEU A 5 -3.66 -7.65 -10.75
C LEU A 5 -2.46 -8.18 -11.55
N ARG A 6 -2.52 -9.44 -12.00
CA ARG A 6 -1.49 -10.04 -12.86
C ARG A 6 -1.38 -9.30 -14.20
N THR A 7 -2.48 -8.81 -14.76
CA THR A 7 -2.45 -8.03 -16.01
C THR A 7 -1.70 -6.72 -15.84
N ILE A 8 -1.87 -6.01 -14.71
CA ILE A 8 -1.13 -4.77 -14.43
C ILE A 8 0.37 -5.06 -14.33
N LEU A 9 0.75 -6.08 -13.57
CA LEU A 9 2.15 -6.47 -13.38
C LEU A 9 2.79 -6.94 -14.69
N THR A 10 2.14 -7.84 -15.43
CA THR A 10 2.66 -8.33 -16.72
C THR A 10 2.73 -7.22 -17.78
N THR A 11 1.78 -6.28 -17.78
CA THR A 11 1.85 -5.08 -18.64
C THR A 11 3.02 -4.20 -18.23
N GLY A 12 3.18 -3.93 -16.93
CA GLY A 12 4.31 -3.20 -16.35
C GLY A 12 5.66 -3.79 -16.78
N ARG A 13 5.78 -5.12 -16.75
CA ARG A 13 6.95 -5.83 -17.26
C ARG A 13 7.14 -5.63 -18.77
N ARG A 14 6.09 -5.82 -19.58
CA ARG A 14 6.15 -5.66 -21.05
C ARG A 14 6.59 -4.26 -21.48
N VAL A 15 6.17 -3.22 -20.74
CA VAL A 15 6.58 -1.82 -20.98
C VAL A 15 7.83 -1.42 -20.20
N ARG A 16 8.57 -2.40 -19.67
CA ARG A 16 9.86 -2.24 -18.97
C ARG A 16 9.82 -1.36 -17.72
N LYS A 17 8.66 -1.23 -17.09
CA LYS A 17 8.52 -0.59 -15.76
C LYS A 17 8.87 -1.53 -14.61
N LEU A 18 8.78 -2.84 -14.84
CA LEU A 18 9.23 -3.87 -13.92
C LEU A 18 10.42 -4.64 -14.49
N VAL A 19 11.36 -4.95 -13.61
CA VAL A 19 12.50 -5.84 -13.89
C VAL A 19 12.11 -7.29 -13.62
N THR A 20 11.24 -7.53 -12.64
CA THR A 20 10.68 -8.86 -12.34
C THR A 20 10.10 -9.53 -13.58
N SER A 21 10.56 -10.75 -13.87
CA SER A 21 10.18 -11.53 -15.04
C SER A 21 8.70 -11.96 -15.03
N LEU A 22 8.20 -12.41 -16.18
CA LEU A 22 6.81 -12.89 -16.29
C LEU A 22 6.58 -14.16 -15.45
N ASP A 23 7.57 -15.04 -15.38
CA ASP A 23 7.50 -16.28 -14.59
C ASP A 23 7.51 -15.95 -13.10
N GLU A 24 8.41 -15.07 -12.65
CA GLU A 24 8.40 -14.58 -11.27
C GLU A 24 7.09 -13.87 -10.91
N ILE A 25 6.46 -13.13 -11.84
CA ILE A 25 5.14 -12.53 -11.60
C ILE A 25 4.07 -13.61 -11.42
N ALA A 26 4.09 -14.67 -12.23
CA ALA A 26 3.15 -15.78 -12.10
C ALA A 26 3.32 -16.50 -10.76
N ASP A 27 4.56 -16.75 -10.35
CA ASP A 27 4.92 -17.48 -9.14
C ASP A 27 4.69 -16.67 -7.85
N ARG A 28 4.96 -15.36 -7.89
CA ARG A 28 4.85 -14.47 -6.71
C ARG A 28 3.43 -14.01 -6.43
N VAL A 29 2.51 -14.11 -7.40
CA VAL A 29 1.09 -13.80 -7.18
C VAL A 29 0.35 -15.07 -6.80
N VAL A 30 0.17 -15.30 -5.51
CA VAL A 30 -0.44 -16.51 -4.97
C VAL A 30 -1.80 -16.23 -4.32
N LEU A 31 -2.71 -17.18 -4.45
CA LEU A 31 -4.01 -17.18 -3.77
C LEU A 31 -3.98 -18.25 -2.68
N LEU A 32 -4.26 -17.83 -1.45
CA LEU A 32 -4.35 -18.69 -0.28
C LEU A 32 -5.80 -18.77 0.16
N ASP A 33 -6.32 -19.98 0.27
CA ASP A 33 -7.63 -20.26 0.86
C ASP A 33 -7.57 -20.24 2.39
N GLU A 34 -8.72 -20.48 3.03
CA GLU A 34 -8.85 -20.55 4.49
C GLU A 34 -7.85 -21.51 5.14
N THR A 35 -7.60 -22.67 4.53
CA THR A 35 -6.72 -23.71 5.08
C THR A 35 -5.29 -23.20 5.12
N LYS A 36 -4.82 -22.64 4.00
CA LYS A 36 -3.46 -22.06 3.92
C LYS A 36 -3.30 -20.83 4.79
N ILE A 37 -4.31 -19.96 4.88
CA ILE A 37 -4.27 -18.81 5.78
C ILE A 37 -4.10 -19.27 7.24
N ARG A 38 -4.82 -20.31 7.65
CA ARG A 38 -4.73 -20.86 8.99
C ARG A 38 -3.35 -21.45 9.29
N GLU A 39 -2.78 -22.18 8.34
CA GLU A 39 -1.50 -22.89 8.51
C GLU A 39 -0.29 -21.95 8.42
N GLU A 40 -0.30 -21.02 7.48
CA GLU A 40 0.86 -20.19 7.14
C GLU A 40 0.79 -18.78 7.75
N HIS A 41 -0.42 -18.31 8.11
CA HIS A 41 -0.66 -16.92 8.52
C HIS A 41 -1.53 -16.81 9.79
N GLY A 42 -1.14 -17.51 10.85
CA GLY A 42 -1.90 -17.60 12.12
C GLY A 42 -2.34 -16.26 12.74
N LYS A 43 -1.57 -15.17 12.59
CA LYS A 43 -1.99 -13.82 13.05
C LYS A 43 -3.20 -13.29 12.26
N LEU A 44 -3.19 -13.45 10.93
CA LEU A 44 -4.29 -13.05 10.07
C LEU A 44 -5.52 -13.92 10.36
N TRP A 45 -5.32 -15.25 10.42
CA TRP A 45 -6.38 -16.19 10.77
C TRP A 45 -7.06 -15.83 12.09
N LYS A 46 -6.29 -15.60 13.16
CA LYS A 46 -6.82 -15.16 14.45
C LYS A 46 -7.65 -13.88 14.31
N GLY A 47 -7.15 -12.88 13.57
CA GLY A 47 -7.85 -11.62 13.35
C GLY A 47 -9.19 -11.79 12.62
N LEU A 48 -9.25 -12.71 11.64
CA LEU A 48 -10.48 -13.06 10.92
C LEU A 48 -11.47 -13.82 11.82
N THR A 49 -11.00 -14.82 12.58
CA THR A 49 -11.84 -15.61 13.48
C THR A 49 -12.47 -14.77 14.59
N GLU A 50 -11.70 -13.88 15.21
CA GLU A 50 -12.20 -12.97 16.26
C GLU A 50 -13.34 -12.05 15.80
N ARG A 51 -13.49 -11.87 14.48
CA ARG A 51 -14.49 -11.00 13.85
C ARG A 51 -15.54 -11.78 13.06
N ASP A 52 -15.51 -13.11 13.12
CA ASP A 52 -16.35 -13.99 12.31
C ASP A 52 -16.26 -13.71 10.78
N LEU A 53 -15.07 -13.33 10.32
CA LEU A 53 -14.77 -13.03 8.90
C LEU A 53 -14.03 -14.18 8.19
N HIS A 54 -13.83 -15.30 8.88
CA HIS A 54 -12.96 -16.39 8.41
C HIS A 54 -13.60 -17.27 7.32
N ARG A 55 -14.91 -17.46 7.35
CA ARG A 55 -15.62 -18.27 6.36
C ARG A 55 -15.69 -17.56 5.01
N GLY A 56 -15.33 -18.26 3.94
CA GLY A 56 -15.22 -17.72 2.59
C GLY A 56 -14.02 -16.79 2.40
N ALA A 57 -13.11 -16.69 3.38
CA ALA A 57 -11.97 -15.80 3.31
C ALA A 57 -10.85 -16.39 2.43
N PHE A 58 -10.26 -15.54 1.60
CA PHE A 58 -9.04 -15.87 0.88
C PHE A 58 -8.12 -14.65 0.82
N CYS A 59 -6.82 -14.92 0.65
CA CYS A 59 -5.80 -13.91 0.60
C CYS A 59 -5.04 -13.99 -0.72
N ILE A 60 -4.82 -12.85 -1.35
CA ILE A 60 -3.97 -12.72 -2.52
C ILE A 60 -2.68 -12.04 -2.07
N PHE A 61 -1.56 -12.73 -2.23
CA PHE A 61 -0.24 -12.16 -1.98
C PHE A 61 0.45 -11.86 -3.30
N GLY A 62 1.20 -10.76 -3.32
CA GLY A 62 2.16 -10.45 -4.35
C GLY A 62 3.52 -10.30 -3.70
N GLY A 63 4.37 -11.33 -3.81
CA GLY A 63 5.57 -11.47 -2.98
C GLY A 63 5.27 -12.16 -1.65
N VAL A 64 5.98 -11.78 -0.60
CA VAL A 64 5.71 -12.28 0.77
C VAL A 64 5.55 -11.13 1.76
N LYS A 65 4.92 -11.40 2.90
CA LYS A 65 4.80 -10.39 3.96
C LYS A 65 6.19 -10.01 4.48
N ASN A 66 6.58 -8.75 4.31
CA ASN A 66 7.95 -8.29 4.53
C ASN A 66 8.04 -7.01 5.37
N GLN A 67 7.55 -7.07 6.62
CA GLN A 67 7.63 -5.92 7.54
C GLN A 67 9.07 -5.54 7.90
N GLY A 68 9.99 -6.50 7.86
CA GLY A 68 11.42 -6.26 8.07
C GLY A 68 12.12 -5.59 6.89
N ARG A 69 11.43 -5.42 5.75
CA ARG A 69 11.97 -4.83 4.52
C ARG A 69 13.26 -5.52 4.07
N ASP A 70 13.30 -6.85 4.25
CA ASP A 70 14.41 -7.69 3.82
C ASP A 70 14.32 -7.88 2.30
N LYS A 71 15.25 -7.27 1.56
CA LYS A 71 15.28 -7.34 0.09
C LYS A 71 15.60 -8.75 -0.42
N SER A 72 16.08 -9.69 0.42
CA SER A 72 16.30 -11.07 -0.01
C SER A 72 15.00 -11.87 -0.17
N LEU A 73 13.91 -11.43 0.46
CA LEU A 73 12.61 -12.08 0.37
C LEU A 73 11.93 -11.79 -0.98
N PRO A 74 11.04 -12.68 -1.49
CA PRO A 74 10.35 -12.45 -2.75
C PRO A 74 9.55 -11.15 -2.79
N HIS A 75 9.81 -10.31 -3.79
CA HIS A 75 9.16 -9.01 -4.02
C HIS A 75 9.09 -8.69 -5.51
N PHE A 76 8.39 -7.62 -5.90
CA PHE A 76 8.48 -7.07 -7.26
C PHE A 76 9.46 -5.90 -7.28
N GLU A 77 10.24 -5.79 -8.35
CA GLU A 77 11.23 -4.72 -8.52
C GLU A 77 10.94 -3.93 -9.80
N ARG A 78 11.00 -2.60 -9.67
CA ARG A 78 10.83 -1.63 -10.74
C ARG A 78 12.16 -1.32 -11.41
N ASP A 79 12.07 -0.72 -12.60
CA ASP A 79 13.22 -0.24 -13.39
C ASP A 79 14.08 0.80 -12.65
N ASP A 80 13.51 1.54 -11.70
CA ASP A 80 14.18 2.52 -10.86
C ASP A 80 14.72 1.98 -9.53
N GLY A 81 14.67 0.66 -9.32
CA GLY A 81 15.16 -0.01 -8.11
C GLY A 81 14.23 0.09 -6.91
N ALA A 82 13.08 0.77 -7.04
CA ALA A 82 12.01 0.67 -6.06
C ALA A 82 11.42 -0.74 -6.11
N TRP A 83 10.98 -1.24 -4.96
CA TRP A 83 10.47 -2.59 -4.86
C TRP A 83 9.28 -2.68 -3.92
N PHE A 84 8.39 -3.61 -4.17
CA PHE A 84 7.12 -3.68 -3.48
C PHE A 84 6.60 -5.10 -3.31
N ASP A 85 5.76 -5.26 -2.30
CA ASP A 85 4.95 -6.43 -2.05
C ASP A 85 3.57 -5.96 -1.59
N PHE A 86 2.61 -6.88 -1.66
CA PHE A 86 1.26 -6.60 -1.18
C PHE A 86 0.57 -7.87 -0.66
N SER A 87 -0.44 -7.65 0.18
CA SER A 87 -1.41 -8.65 0.58
C SER A 87 -2.81 -8.06 0.51
N ILE A 88 -3.78 -8.86 0.05
CA ILE A 88 -5.18 -8.46 -0.07
C ILE A 88 -6.01 -9.57 0.55
N THR A 89 -6.77 -9.26 1.58
CA THR A 89 -7.73 -10.19 2.19
C THR A 89 -9.13 -9.84 1.75
N VAL A 90 -9.82 -10.81 1.18
CA VAL A 90 -11.20 -10.70 0.75
C VAL A 90 -12.01 -11.84 1.32
N ARG A 91 -13.34 -11.71 1.26
CA ARG A 91 -14.27 -12.77 1.61
C ARG A 91 -15.32 -12.90 0.51
N GLU A 92 -15.60 -14.12 0.10
CA GLU A 92 -16.75 -14.42 -0.75
C GLU A 92 -17.88 -14.99 0.10
N ALA A 93 -19.01 -14.29 0.11
CA ALA A 93 -20.23 -14.70 0.79
C ALA A 93 -21.42 -14.36 -0.10
N ASP A 94 -22.36 -15.30 -0.26
CA ASP A 94 -23.59 -15.11 -1.06
C ASP A 94 -23.33 -14.62 -2.50
N GLY A 95 -22.22 -15.06 -3.12
CA GLY A 95 -21.81 -14.66 -4.47
C GLY A 95 -21.27 -13.24 -4.59
N ILE A 96 -21.02 -12.57 -3.46
CA ILE A 96 -20.42 -11.23 -3.38
C ILE A 96 -19.00 -11.35 -2.82
N VAL A 97 -18.05 -10.70 -3.49
CA VAL A 97 -16.67 -10.56 -3.01
C VAL A 97 -16.52 -9.24 -2.27
N GLU A 98 -16.21 -9.33 -0.99
CA GLU A 98 -15.98 -8.20 -0.08
C GLU A 98 -14.49 -8.00 0.17
N LEU A 99 -14.02 -6.74 0.07
CA LEU A 99 -12.66 -6.36 0.46
C LEU A 99 -12.57 -6.09 1.96
N LEU A 100 -11.87 -6.97 2.67
CA LEU A 100 -11.75 -6.89 4.13
C LEU A 100 -10.54 -6.09 4.58
N ALA A 101 -9.38 -6.37 3.99
CA ALA A 101 -8.12 -5.74 4.34
C ALA A 101 -7.13 -5.74 3.16
N TYR A 102 -6.15 -4.85 3.22
CA TYR A 102 -4.96 -4.91 2.39
C TYR A 102 -3.78 -4.27 3.10
N ASP A 103 -2.59 -4.65 2.65
CA ASP A 103 -1.30 -4.02 2.97
C ASP A 103 -0.55 -3.93 1.63
N PHE A 104 -0.21 -2.71 1.22
CA PHE A 104 0.55 -2.43 0.01
C PHE A 104 1.75 -1.56 0.39
N GLU A 105 2.96 -2.09 0.31
CA GLU A 105 4.17 -1.32 0.65
C GLU A 105 5.13 -1.24 -0.54
N ILE A 106 5.43 -0.01 -0.96
CA ILE A 106 6.52 0.27 -1.91
C ILE A 106 7.69 0.91 -1.18
N ARG A 107 8.85 0.26 -1.25
CA ARG A 107 10.12 0.75 -0.76
C ARG A 107 10.78 1.53 -1.88
N MET A 108 11.08 2.78 -1.60
CA MET A 108 11.59 3.73 -2.58
C MET A 108 13.12 3.73 -2.57
N ALA A 109 13.74 4.14 -3.69
CA ALA A 109 15.17 4.39 -3.70
C ALA A 109 15.51 5.54 -2.71
N PRO A 110 16.72 5.55 -2.12
CA PRO A 110 17.11 6.53 -1.09
C PRO A 110 16.93 8.02 -1.49
N SER A 111 16.87 8.33 -2.79
CA SER A 111 16.70 9.68 -3.33
C SER A 111 15.27 10.24 -3.26
N MET A 112 14.29 9.47 -2.76
CA MET A 112 12.85 9.79 -2.86
C MET A 112 12.25 10.53 -1.65
N GLY A 113 13.06 10.88 -0.65
CA GLY A 113 12.64 11.59 0.56
C GLY A 113 11.97 10.69 1.61
N ALA A 114 10.97 9.89 1.21
CA ALA A 114 10.42 8.82 2.05
C ALA A 114 11.06 7.47 1.66
N SER A 115 11.51 6.70 2.65
CA SER A 115 12.11 5.37 2.43
C SER A 115 11.10 4.33 1.93
N PHE A 116 9.81 4.50 2.26
CA PHE A 116 8.71 3.69 1.74
C PHE A 116 7.38 4.45 1.79
N LEU A 117 6.37 3.93 1.09
CA LEU A 117 4.97 4.28 1.26
C LEU A 117 4.19 2.99 1.50
N ARG A 118 3.46 2.89 2.63
CA ARG A 118 2.57 1.75 2.88
C ARG A 118 1.11 2.20 2.99
N PHE A 119 0.25 1.62 2.18
CA PHE A 119 -1.19 1.82 2.23
C PHE A 119 -1.84 0.63 2.91
N ASP A 120 -2.56 0.90 4.00
CA ASP A 120 -3.18 -0.13 4.82
C ASP A 120 -4.69 0.08 4.88
N LEU A 121 -5.41 -1.01 4.64
CA LEU A 121 -6.80 -1.19 4.99
C LEU A 121 -6.87 -2.23 6.09
N ASN A 122 -7.15 -1.79 7.31
CA ASN A 122 -7.34 -2.71 8.43
C ASN A 122 -8.66 -3.49 8.28
N LEU A 123 -8.69 -4.69 8.87
CA LEU A 123 -9.93 -5.45 9.01
C LEU A 123 -11.03 -4.59 9.66
N PRO A 124 -12.31 -4.86 9.35
CA PRO A 124 -13.43 -4.29 10.08
C PRO A 124 -13.26 -4.44 11.61
N ASP A 125 -13.76 -3.47 12.36
CA ASP A 125 -13.69 -3.42 13.83
C ASP A 125 -12.25 -3.46 14.40
N HIS A 126 -11.27 -3.05 13.59
CA HIS A 126 -9.93 -2.77 14.09
C HIS A 126 -9.94 -1.51 14.98
N ARG A 127 -9.04 -1.45 15.98
CA ARG A 127 -8.96 -0.30 16.92
C ARG A 127 -8.79 1.05 16.22
N ASN A 128 -8.16 1.05 15.05
CA ASN A 128 -7.97 2.27 14.24
C ASN A 128 -9.27 2.79 13.62
N GLN A 129 -10.33 1.97 13.51
CA GLN A 129 -11.61 2.41 12.95
C GLN A 129 -12.27 3.49 13.82
N ALA A 130 -12.18 3.39 15.14
CA ALA A 130 -12.69 4.41 16.08
C ALA A 130 -11.96 5.76 15.95
N ARG A 131 -10.80 5.79 15.27
CA ARG A 131 -10.00 6.99 14.99
C ARG A 131 -10.10 7.42 13.53
N GLU A 132 -11.02 6.85 12.76
CA GLU A 132 -11.17 7.08 11.30
C GLU A 132 -9.91 6.70 10.50
N LEU A 133 -9.09 5.79 11.03
CA LEU A 133 -7.82 5.32 10.45
C LEU A 133 -7.91 3.86 10.00
N ARG A 134 -9.11 3.40 9.60
CA ARG A 134 -9.25 2.07 8.99
C ARG A 134 -8.43 2.01 7.69
N CYS A 135 -8.55 3.04 6.87
CA CYS A 135 -7.73 3.30 5.70
C CYS A 135 -6.68 4.36 6.04
N HIS A 136 -5.40 4.05 5.89
CA HIS A 136 -4.33 4.99 6.21
C HIS A 136 -3.07 4.74 5.39
N LEU A 137 -2.17 5.71 5.43
CA LEU A 137 -0.87 5.70 4.77
C LEU A 137 0.24 5.88 5.81
N HIS A 138 1.31 5.11 5.66
CA HIS A 138 2.59 5.31 6.32
C HIS A 138 3.60 5.94 5.35
N PRO A 139 3.95 7.23 5.52
CA PRO A 139 4.94 7.90 4.69
C PRO A 139 6.35 7.76 5.28
N GLY A 140 6.99 6.61 5.03
CA GLY A 140 8.40 6.38 5.38
C GLY A 140 8.68 6.10 6.86
N SER A 141 7.63 5.99 7.69
CA SER A 141 7.74 5.57 9.10
C SER A 141 6.52 4.76 9.51
N ASP A 142 6.75 3.66 10.22
CA ASP A 142 5.69 2.81 10.77
C ASP A 142 4.89 3.53 11.88
N ASP A 143 5.48 4.53 12.53
CA ASP A 143 4.85 5.30 13.60
C ASP A 143 4.05 6.51 13.08
N LEU A 144 4.26 6.89 11.81
CA LEU A 144 3.52 7.97 11.18
C LEU A 144 2.35 7.39 10.41
N LEU A 145 1.13 7.73 10.81
CA LEU A 145 -0.11 7.32 10.15
C LEU A 145 -0.90 8.55 9.75
N VAL A 146 -1.26 8.65 8.47
CA VAL A 146 -2.16 9.69 7.96
C VAL A 146 -3.41 9.05 7.36
N PRO A 147 -4.61 9.63 7.56
CA PRO A 147 -5.81 9.15 6.89
C PRO A 147 -5.60 9.09 5.38
N ALA A 148 -6.10 8.03 4.75
CA ALA A 148 -6.05 7.84 3.31
C ALA A 148 -7.43 7.40 2.79
N PRO A 149 -7.80 7.75 1.54
CA PRO A 149 -9.01 7.22 0.95
C PRO A 149 -8.92 5.70 0.81
N LEU A 150 -10.06 5.02 0.82
CA LEU A 150 -10.13 3.62 0.40
C LEU A 150 -9.74 3.55 -1.08
N MET A 151 -8.65 2.86 -1.39
CA MET A 151 -8.20 2.64 -2.76
C MET A 151 -8.47 1.20 -3.17
N SER A 152 -8.87 0.99 -4.42
CA SER A 152 -8.97 -0.36 -4.96
C SER A 152 -7.57 -0.99 -5.11
N PRO A 153 -7.44 -2.31 -4.96
CA PRO A 153 -6.17 -3.01 -5.21
C PRO A 153 -5.57 -2.74 -6.60
N ILE A 154 -6.42 -2.52 -7.61
CA ILE A 154 -6.03 -2.20 -8.99
C ILE A 154 -5.38 -0.81 -9.05
N GLU A 155 -5.94 0.18 -8.35
CA GLU A 155 -5.39 1.53 -8.27
C GLU A 155 -4.03 1.54 -7.57
N LEU A 156 -3.91 0.81 -6.44
CA LEU A 156 -2.65 0.69 -5.70
C LEU A 156 -1.56 0.00 -6.54
N CYS A 157 -1.86 -1.12 -7.19
CA CYS A 157 -0.91 -1.74 -8.12
C CYS A 157 -0.52 -0.80 -9.26
N THR A 158 -1.47 -0.06 -9.83
CA THR A 158 -1.20 0.90 -10.91
C THR A 158 -0.30 2.04 -10.41
N LEU A 159 -0.57 2.58 -9.22
CA LEU A 159 0.26 3.59 -8.55
C LEU A 159 1.70 3.07 -8.36
N PHE A 160 1.86 1.82 -7.93
CA PHE A 160 3.16 1.24 -7.66
C PHE A 160 3.94 0.97 -8.94
N VAL A 161 3.29 0.51 -10.02
CA VAL A 161 3.97 0.25 -11.30
C VAL A 161 4.26 1.55 -12.07
N TYR A 162 3.38 2.54 -12.01
CA TYR A 162 3.43 3.71 -12.93
C TYR A 162 3.48 5.08 -12.25
N GLY A 163 2.90 5.20 -11.05
CA GLY A 163 2.49 6.49 -10.48
C GLY A 163 3.50 7.13 -9.52
N ALA A 164 4.27 6.34 -8.77
CA ALA A 164 5.30 6.90 -7.89
C ALA A 164 6.56 7.27 -8.69
N ARG A 165 6.51 8.37 -9.45
CA ARG A 165 7.63 8.86 -10.27
C ARG A 165 8.78 9.41 -9.41
N LEU A 166 10.01 9.19 -9.86
CA LEU A 166 11.19 9.84 -9.31
C LEU A 166 11.06 11.38 -9.40
N PRO A 167 11.55 12.15 -8.42
CA PRO A 167 11.70 13.60 -8.53
C PRO A 167 12.44 14.00 -9.81
N ALA A 168 13.44 13.22 -10.24
CA ALA A 168 14.19 13.45 -11.48
C ALA A 168 13.31 13.34 -12.74
N ASP A 169 12.24 12.53 -12.71
CA ASP A 169 11.28 12.37 -13.81
C ASP A 169 10.13 13.39 -13.75
N ARG A 170 10.02 14.12 -12.63
CA ARG A 170 9.10 15.25 -12.55
C ARG A 170 9.75 16.36 -13.37
N LYS A 171 9.19 16.64 -14.55
CA LYS A 171 9.49 17.89 -15.26
C LYS A 171 9.36 19.01 -14.24
N SER A 172 10.43 19.79 -14.07
CA SER A 172 10.39 21.04 -13.34
C SER A 172 9.16 21.80 -13.80
N ARG A 173 8.20 21.98 -12.90
CA ARG A 173 7.04 22.83 -13.11
C ARG A 173 7.06 23.90 -12.03
N ALA A 174 6.65 25.10 -12.41
CA ALA A 174 6.35 26.12 -11.41
C ALA A 174 5.35 25.54 -10.39
N PRO A 175 5.53 25.83 -9.09
CA PRO A 175 4.52 25.53 -8.08
C PRO A 175 3.17 26.09 -8.52
N THR A 176 2.09 25.32 -8.34
CA THR A 176 0.74 25.84 -8.56
C THR A 176 0.35 26.76 -7.41
N SER A 177 -0.69 27.58 -7.60
CA SER A 177 -1.28 28.37 -6.52
C SER A 177 -1.73 27.48 -5.34
N PHE A 178 -2.18 26.26 -5.62
CA PHE A 178 -2.47 25.25 -4.60
C PHE A 178 -1.21 24.85 -3.81
N ASP A 179 -0.12 24.51 -4.51
CA ASP A 179 1.14 24.07 -3.86
C ASP A 179 1.68 25.18 -2.92
N VAL A 180 1.66 26.43 -3.38
CA VAL A 180 2.10 27.59 -2.59
C VAL A 180 1.17 27.86 -1.41
N GLY A 181 -0.15 27.88 -1.65
CA GLY A 181 -1.13 28.14 -0.61
C GLY A 181 -1.15 27.06 0.48
N TRP A 182 -1.03 25.79 0.08
CA TRP A 182 -0.95 24.67 1.02
C TRP A 182 0.32 24.75 1.89
N LEU A 183 1.48 25.07 1.30
CA LEU A 183 2.73 25.22 2.04
C LEU A 183 2.65 26.38 3.05
N GLN A 184 2.14 27.54 2.63
CA GLN A 184 1.96 28.70 3.51
C GLN A 184 1.05 28.39 4.69
N GLN A 185 -0.14 27.83 4.44
CA GLN A 185 -1.08 27.45 5.50
C GLN A 185 -0.49 26.39 6.43
N THR A 186 0.28 25.45 5.89
CA THR A 186 0.96 24.44 6.70
C THR A 186 1.99 25.12 7.60
N LEU A 187 2.88 25.94 7.05
CA LEU A 187 3.92 26.66 7.80
C LEU A 187 3.33 27.58 8.88
N GLU A 188 2.19 28.22 8.63
CA GLU A 188 1.47 29.02 9.63
C GLU A 188 0.95 28.16 10.79
N ARG A 189 0.54 26.92 10.52
CA ARG A 189 0.03 25.99 11.54
C ARG A 189 1.14 25.30 12.33
N VAL A 190 2.29 25.03 11.72
CA VAL A 190 3.41 24.34 12.39
C VAL A 190 4.45 25.30 12.97
N SER A 191 4.46 26.57 12.56
CA SER A 191 5.30 27.57 13.24
C SER A 191 4.75 27.81 14.64
N PRO A 192 5.54 27.60 15.70
CA PRO A 192 5.12 28.00 17.04
C PRO A 192 4.86 29.50 16.99
N ALA A 193 3.66 29.91 17.41
CA ALA A 193 3.26 31.31 17.40
C ALA A 193 4.38 32.17 18.00
N ALA A 194 5.10 32.88 17.13
CA ALA A 194 6.06 33.88 17.55
C ALA A 194 5.24 34.99 18.22
N GLY A 195 5.24 34.98 19.55
CA GLY A 195 4.86 36.09 20.41
C GLY A 195 3.47 36.68 20.18
N ARG A 196 2.46 36.15 20.87
CA ARG A 196 1.44 37.05 21.43
C ARG A 196 1.90 37.42 22.84
N PRO A 197 2.15 38.70 23.15
CA PRO A 197 2.43 39.10 24.51
C PRO A 197 1.18 38.80 25.35
N ILE A 198 1.38 38.07 26.44
CA ILE A 198 0.38 37.98 27.52
C ILE A 198 0.31 39.38 28.13
N ALA A 199 -0.92 39.87 28.27
CA ALA A 199 -1.26 41.18 28.83
C ALA A 199 -0.67 41.39 30.24
#